data_AF-A0A3R9ECQ3-F1
#
_entry.id   AF-A0A3R9ECQ3-F1
#
_cell.length_a   1.000
_cell.length_b   1.000
_cell.length_c   1.000
_cell.angle_alpha   90.00
_cell.angle_beta   90.00
_cell.angle_gamma   90.00
#
_symmetry.space_group_name_H-M   'P 1'
#
loop_
_entity.id
_entity.type
_entity.pdbx_description
1 polymer ?
#
loop_
_entity_poly.entity_id
_entity_poly.type
_entity_poly.pdbx_seq_one_letter_code
_entity_poly.pdbx_strand_id
1 'polypeptide(L)'
;MRVFTMKVFLYLVVFFIFPAKDLLANIPSVYVELDDIKLQKKPCRSGYEPISLSTAMMYQQRLAAKMGEWQLTNIANGLIIMGPGHKGNIKIANQLAYTSWCIESHKKRAYQADVSLPLMLKAPNRQKLEWLMVNSREFYEPLADLANLLGYSWSGGVDGRQSGEDMVTSIYDSGVYHIKSDAVGGGLPCSGYRCDDRLIIDISDLKYQLLPSTVTQKNSTDEVQEILGVRRAMVNNDSDVNQQYRVTLTYKKQTSWKFKSSINFEQAVSVKSNFTLPFIGESEVEVSFSAGQSWGEESSGATSELVTDTIVVNVPPKRRQEVLMTMYKTSKVFPYKGQARVSYDLGLYGFLSWSGNADIEHPTYRPYKYYQWEIGRKSSNGNNLDDQFDNRNIPLQEHTWDWSWVVNLFGLPYTQAVIDAIQRPIVTEVGGDLSLQSVYGAEVYFGETIELEDTNRFRRSLSDLSDWKTINTSDALSYVKVEIERL
;
A
#
# COMPACT_ATOMS: atom_id res chain seq x y z
N MET A 1 -31.59 18.32 60.83
CA MET A 1 -31.36 17.65 59.54
C MET A 1 -31.75 18.64 58.44
N ARG A 2 -30.78 19.39 57.90
CA ARG A 2 -31.02 20.47 56.92
C ARG A 2 -30.78 19.92 55.52
N VAL A 3 -31.79 19.99 54.67
CA VAL A 3 -31.73 19.56 53.26
C VAL A 3 -31.07 20.68 52.45
N PHE A 4 -29.91 20.39 51.87
CA PHE A 4 -29.21 21.26 50.93
C PHE A 4 -29.76 21.04 49.51
N THR A 5 -30.36 22.06 48.92
CA THR A 5 -30.69 22.12 47.49
C THR A 5 -29.46 22.60 46.71
N MET A 6 -28.83 21.69 45.97
CA MET A 6 -27.69 21.98 45.11
C MET A 6 -28.19 22.45 43.73
N LYS A 7 -28.04 23.75 43.43
CA LYS A 7 -28.22 24.29 42.08
C LYS A 7 -26.96 23.96 41.26
N VAL A 8 -27.11 23.07 40.27
CA VAL A 8 -26.06 22.80 39.28
C VAL A 8 -26.15 23.86 38.18
N PHE A 9 -25.12 24.69 38.07
CA PHE A 9 -24.92 25.60 36.94
C PHE A 9 -24.35 24.78 35.77
N LEU A 10 -25.10 24.67 34.68
CA LEU A 10 -24.66 24.05 33.44
C LEU A 10 -23.83 25.08 32.66
N TYR A 11 -22.50 24.95 32.66
CA TYR A 11 -21.63 25.73 31.77
C TYR A 11 -21.67 25.13 30.37
N LEU A 12 -22.21 25.89 29.42
CA LEU A 12 -22.32 25.54 28.02
C LEU A 12 -20.96 25.82 27.35
N VAL A 13 -20.09 24.80 27.28
CA VAL A 13 -18.84 24.86 26.52
C VAL A 13 -19.17 24.67 25.04
N VAL A 14 -19.20 25.76 24.29
CA VAL A 14 -19.29 25.73 22.83
C VAL A 14 -17.97 25.22 22.28
N PHE A 15 -17.93 23.93 21.91
CA PHE A 15 -16.86 23.38 21.10
C PHE A 15 -16.99 23.94 19.68
N PHE A 16 -16.09 24.85 19.30
CA PHE A 16 -15.85 25.15 17.89
C PHE A 16 -15.23 23.91 17.25
N ILE A 17 -16.06 23.10 16.59
CA ILE A 17 -15.60 22.05 15.68
C ILE A 17 -15.10 22.76 14.43
N PHE A 18 -13.80 23.03 14.38
CA PHE A 18 -13.14 23.30 13.11
C PHE A 18 -13.17 22.01 12.28
N PRO A 19 -13.59 22.04 11.02
CA PRO A 19 -13.45 20.88 10.15
C PRO A 19 -11.96 20.64 9.94
N ALA A 20 -11.46 19.49 10.40
CA ALA A 20 -10.14 18.99 10.04
C ALA A 20 -10.15 18.58 8.55
N LYS A 21 -10.18 19.59 7.66
CA LYS A 21 -9.76 19.44 6.27
C LYS A 21 -8.29 19.86 6.22
N ASP A 22 -7.49 19.02 5.57
CA ASP A 22 -6.13 19.28 5.12
C ASP A 22 -5.00 19.25 6.16
N LEU A 23 -4.92 18.15 6.95
CA LEU A 23 -3.70 17.78 7.70
C LEU A 23 -2.92 16.59 7.09
N LEU A 24 -3.23 16.23 5.83
CA LEU A 24 -2.51 15.19 5.07
C LEU A 24 -1.87 15.71 3.77
N ALA A 25 -1.80 17.03 3.58
CA ALA A 25 -1.11 17.63 2.43
C ALA A 25 0.24 18.19 2.91
N ASN A 26 1.34 17.63 2.38
CA ASN A 26 2.75 17.92 2.69
C ASN A 26 3.31 17.36 4.00
N ILE A 27 3.41 16.03 4.07
CA ILE A 27 4.60 15.43 4.71
C ILE A 27 5.73 15.57 3.68
N PRO A 28 6.83 16.30 3.95
CA PRO A 28 7.98 16.37 3.05
C PRO A 28 8.46 14.95 2.74
N SER A 29 8.72 14.62 1.48
CA SER A 29 9.40 13.37 1.13
C SER A 29 10.73 13.32 1.90
N VAL A 30 10.88 12.32 2.78
CA VAL A 30 12.09 12.16 3.61
C VAL A 30 13.19 11.34 2.93
N TYR A 31 13.02 11.07 1.63
CA TYR A 31 14.00 10.39 0.80
C TYR A 31 14.65 11.39 -0.14
N VAL A 32 15.98 11.32 -0.27
CA VAL A 32 16.68 12.04 -1.32
C VAL A 32 16.46 11.31 -2.64
N GLU A 33 15.58 11.84 -3.48
CA GLU A 33 15.39 11.34 -4.82
C GLU A 33 16.38 11.99 -5.79
N LEU A 34 16.66 11.33 -6.92
CA LEU A 34 17.52 11.90 -7.97
C LEU A 34 17.02 13.27 -8.44
N ASP A 35 15.71 13.50 -8.43
CA ASP A 35 15.11 14.75 -8.87
C ASP A 35 15.24 15.87 -7.84
N ASP A 36 15.54 15.55 -6.58
CA ASP A 36 15.90 16.53 -5.56
C ASP A 36 17.32 17.08 -5.74
N ILE A 37 18.15 16.35 -6.48
CA ILE A 37 19.55 16.70 -6.72
C ILE A 37 19.63 17.60 -7.95
N LYS A 38 20.10 18.83 -7.74
CA LYS A 38 20.20 19.86 -8.78
C LYS A 38 21.65 20.16 -9.11
N LEU A 39 21.96 20.23 -10.41
CA LEU A 39 23.26 20.73 -10.87
C LEU A 39 23.24 22.25 -10.75
N GLN A 40 24.13 22.80 -9.95
CA GLN A 40 24.25 24.25 -9.75
C GLN A 40 25.69 24.71 -10.05
N LYS A 41 25.87 26.02 -10.22
CA LYS A 41 27.22 26.61 -10.19
C LYS A 41 27.78 26.52 -8.76
N LYS A 42 29.10 26.53 -8.61
CA LYS A 42 29.77 26.61 -7.31
C LYS A 42 29.80 28.07 -6.82
N PRO A 43 29.51 28.35 -5.53
CA PRO A 43 28.95 27.44 -4.50
C PRO A 43 27.46 27.17 -4.74
N CYS A 44 26.91 26.13 -4.09
CA CYS A 44 25.46 25.92 -4.05
C CYS A 44 24.75 27.20 -3.63
N ARG A 45 23.59 27.46 -4.23
CA ARG A 45 22.78 28.64 -3.91
C ARG A 45 22.33 28.59 -2.45
N SER A 46 22.00 29.76 -1.88
CA SER A 46 21.43 29.84 -0.54
C SER A 46 20.22 28.90 -0.40
N GLY A 47 20.16 28.16 0.72
CA GLY A 47 19.16 27.12 0.96
C GLY A 47 19.50 25.74 0.38
N TYR A 48 20.62 25.61 -0.34
CA TYR A 48 21.15 24.35 -0.85
C TYR A 48 22.58 24.09 -0.37
N GLU A 49 22.92 22.82 -0.24
CA GLU A 49 24.25 22.34 0.13
C GLU A 49 24.72 21.24 -0.82
N PRO A 50 26.04 21.04 -0.96
CA PRO A 50 26.56 19.92 -1.74
C PRO A 50 26.07 18.58 -1.20
N ILE A 51 25.71 17.67 -2.10
CA ILE A 51 25.33 16.29 -1.76
C ILE A 51 26.52 15.53 -1.16
N SER A 52 26.27 14.58 -0.25
CA SER A 52 27.32 13.73 0.33
C SER A 52 27.89 12.74 -0.69
N LEU A 53 29.00 12.09 -0.33
CA LEU A 53 29.54 10.95 -1.07
C LEU A 53 28.51 9.82 -1.21
N SER A 54 27.87 9.43 -0.10
CA SER A 54 26.82 8.39 -0.09
C SER A 54 25.67 8.70 -1.07
N THR A 55 25.16 9.92 -1.10
CA THR A 55 24.14 10.36 -2.07
C THR A 55 24.67 10.32 -3.51
N ALA A 56 25.93 10.73 -3.72
CA ALA A 56 26.54 10.73 -5.05
C ALA A 56 26.78 9.31 -5.57
N MET A 57 27.18 8.37 -4.71
CA MET A 57 27.38 6.95 -5.05
C MET A 57 26.05 6.27 -5.39
N MET A 58 25.00 6.53 -4.59
CA MET A 58 23.64 6.00 -4.82
C MET A 58 23.13 6.32 -6.23
N TYR A 59 23.46 7.50 -6.74
CA TYR A 59 23.02 7.97 -8.04
C TYR A 59 24.15 8.10 -9.06
N GLN A 60 25.30 7.48 -8.82
CA GLN A 60 26.55 7.76 -9.54
C GLN A 60 26.39 7.76 -11.06
N GLN A 61 25.88 6.66 -11.62
CA GLN A 61 25.70 6.52 -13.07
C GLN A 61 24.67 7.51 -13.62
N ARG A 62 23.62 7.83 -12.85
CA ARG A 62 22.54 8.72 -13.28
C ARG A 62 22.93 10.20 -13.16
N LEU A 63 23.74 10.57 -12.17
CA LEU A 63 24.33 11.90 -12.04
C LEU A 63 25.36 12.12 -13.15
N ALA A 64 26.24 11.13 -13.39
CA ALA A 64 27.19 11.18 -14.50
C ALA A 64 26.48 11.34 -15.85
N ALA A 65 25.39 10.61 -16.10
CA ALA A 65 24.61 10.74 -17.33
C ALA A 65 23.98 12.14 -17.54
N LYS A 66 23.81 12.94 -16.47
CA LYS A 66 23.32 14.32 -16.54
C LYS A 66 24.45 15.35 -16.73
N MET A 67 25.70 14.90 -16.89
CA MET A 67 26.90 15.73 -17.06
C MET A 67 27.44 15.62 -18.50
N GLY A 68 28.22 16.62 -18.93
CA GLY A 68 29.03 16.50 -20.13
C GLY A 68 30.05 15.36 -20.02
N GLU A 69 30.47 14.80 -21.16
CA GLU A 69 31.27 13.56 -21.24
C GLU A 69 32.50 13.54 -20.31
N TRP A 70 33.23 14.65 -20.27
CA TRP A 70 34.45 14.85 -19.47
C TRP A 70 34.26 15.86 -18.33
N GLN A 71 33.02 16.21 -18.00
CA GLN A 71 32.72 17.22 -16.99
C GLN A 71 33.12 16.74 -15.59
N LEU A 72 33.62 17.66 -14.77
CA LEU A 72 33.83 17.46 -13.33
C LEU A 72 32.80 18.30 -12.57
N THR A 73 32.19 17.73 -11.53
CA THR A 73 31.20 18.44 -10.71
C THR A 73 31.47 18.13 -9.24
N ASN A 74 31.50 19.16 -8.40
CA ASN A 74 31.75 19.00 -6.97
C ASN A 74 30.59 18.30 -6.27
N ILE A 75 30.95 17.55 -5.23
CA ILE A 75 30.05 17.09 -4.17
C ILE A 75 30.64 17.57 -2.83
N ALA A 76 30.09 17.15 -1.69
CA ALA A 76 30.56 17.59 -0.37
C ALA A 76 32.02 17.18 -0.09
N ASN A 77 32.62 17.79 0.94
CA ASN A 77 33.91 17.41 1.50
C ASN A 77 35.10 17.42 0.53
N GLY A 78 35.07 18.29 -0.49
CA GLY A 78 36.21 18.45 -1.40
C GLY A 78 36.31 17.35 -2.47
N LEU A 79 35.23 16.60 -2.69
CA LEU A 79 35.16 15.54 -3.69
C LEU A 79 34.55 16.05 -5.00
N ILE A 80 34.84 15.36 -6.10
CA ILE A 80 34.22 15.55 -7.42
C ILE A 80 33.70 14.22 -7.97
N ILE A 81 32.53 14.26 -8.62
CA ILE A 81 32.07 13.22 -9.53
C ILE A 81 32.47 13.60 -10.95
N MET A 82 32.84 12.62 -11.75
CA MET A 82 33.29 12.79 -13.14
C MET A 82 32.21 12.34 -14.13
N GLY A 83 32.22 12.90 -15.33
CA GLY A 83 31.27 12.59 -16.40
C GLY A 83 31.34 11.14 -16.89
N PRO A 84 30.47 10.75 -17.84
CA PRO A 84 30.34 9.38 -18.30
C PRO A 84 31.59 8.85 -19.02
N GLY A 85 32.44 9.72 -19.61
CA GLY A 85 33.75 9.35 -20.15
C GLY A 85 34.71 8.79 -19.10
N HIS A 86 34.48 9.11 -17.82
CA HIS A 86 35.16 8.54 -16.66
C HIS A 86 34.26 7.58 -15.86
N LYS A 87 33.19 7.06 -16.46
CA LYS A 87 32.24 6.11 -15.86
C LYS A 87 31.58 6.59 -14.56
N GLY A 88 31.48 7.91 -14.34
CA GLY A 88 30.90 8.43 -13.11
C GLY A 88 31.84 8.37 -11.90
N ASN A 89 33.13 8.06 -12.07
CA ASN A 89 34.05 7.88 -10.96
C ASN A 89 34.10 9.11 -10.04
N ILE A 90 34.23 8.87 -8.74
CA ILE A 90 34.30 9.91 -7.70
C ILE A 90 35.70 9.91 -7.09
N LYS A 91 36.27 11.10 -6.86
CA LYS A 91 37.60 11.24 -6.24
C LYS A 91 37.75 12.57 -5.51
N ILE A 92 38.82 12.69 -4.71
CA ILE A 92 39.25 13.98 -4.16
C ILE A 92 39.58 14.96 -5.29
N ALA A 93 39.09 16.18 -5.15
CA ALA A 93 39.32 17.25 -6.09
C ALA A 93 40.70 17.87 -5.84
N ASN A 94 41.62 17.72 -6.81
CA ASN A 94 42.85 18.51 -6.82
C ASN A 94 42.54 20.02 -6.95
N GLN A 95 41.46 20.34 -7.66
CA GLN A 95 40.86 21.65 -7.74
C GLN A 95 39.34 21.49 -7.86
N LEU A 96 38.60 22.29 -7.09
CA LEU A 96 37.14 22.29 -7.14
C LEU A 96 36.62 22.79 -8.49
N ALA A 97 35.66 22.07 -9.05
CA ALA A 97 35.02 22.37 -10.32
C ALA A 97 34.10 23.61 -10.26
N TYR A 98 33.68 24.11 -11.42
CA TYR A 98 32.75 25.25 -11.54
C TYR A 98 31.28 24.90 -11.23
N THR A 99 30.93 23.62 -11.23
CA THR A 99 29.59 23.13 -10.93
C THR A 99 29.60 22.26 -9.68
N SER A 100 28.48 22.19 -8.97
CA SER A 100 28.29 21.34 -7.80
C SER A 100 26.93 20.66 -7.87
N TRP A 101 26.84 19.40 -7.46
CA TRP A 101 25.57 18.74 -7.22
C TRP A 101 25.07 19.14 -5.84
N CYS A 102 23.88 19.75 -5.80
CA CYS A 102 23.34 20.37 -4.61
C CYS A 102 21.96 19.81 -4.28
N ILE A 103 21.64 19.78 -2.99
CA ILE A 103 20.34 19.42 -2.43
C ILE A 103 19.92 20.48 -1.41
N GLU A 104 18.62 20.64 -1.18
CA GLU A 104 18.10 21.59 -0.20
C GLU A 104 18.61 21.26 1.21
N SER A 105 19.13 22.26 1.94
CA SER A 105 19.80 22.07 3.23
C SER A 105 18.95 21.35 4.27
N HIS A 106 17.63 21.56 4.27
CA HIS A 106 16.71 20.90 5.21
C HIS A 106 16.52 19.40 4.91
N LYS A 107 16.81 18.94 3.68
CA LYS A 107 16.84 17.51 3.34
C LYS A 107 18.13 16.81 3.78
N LYS A 108 19.14 17.57 4.23
CA LYS A 108 20.46 17.07 4.65
C LYS A 108 20.68 17.06 6.16
N ARG A 109 20.06 17.98 6.90
CA ARG A 109 20.24 18.09 8.36
C ARG A 109 19.50 16.96 9.08
N ALA A 110 20.19 16.39 10.08
CA ALA A 110 19.77 15.30 10.94
C ALA A 110 18.28 15.38 11.28
N TYR A 111 17.52 14.49 10.66
CA TYR A 111 16.17 14.17 11.06
C TYR A 111 16.27 13.40 12.38
N GLN A 112 15.70 13.95 13.46
CA GLN A 112 15.32 13.12 14.59
C GLN A 112 14.06 12.37 14.15
N ALA A 113 14.15 11.05 14.07
CA ALA A 113 13.00 10.25 13.72
C ALA A 113 11.85 10.50 14.66
N ASP A 114 10.77 11.06 14.14
CA ASP A 114 9.50 11.04 14.84
C ASP A 114 8.96 9.62 14.75
N VAL A 115 9.40 8.80 15.71
CA VAL A 115 8.98 7.41 15.84
C VAL A 115 7.51 7.27 16.25
N SER A 116 6.80 8.38 16.54
CA SER A 116 5.36 8.35 16.84
C SER A 116 4.50 8.04 15.61
N LEU A 117 5.03 8.20 14.39
CA LEU A 117 4.35 7.90 13.14
C LEU A 117 5.07 6.79 12.38
N PRO A 118 4.36 5.91 11.65
CA PRO A 118 4.99 4.94 10.76
C PRO A 118 5.91 5.59 9.71
N LEU A 119 6.95 4.87 9.30
CA LEU A 119 7.75 5.23 8.14
C LEU A 119 6.94 4.90 6.88
N MET A 120 6.30 5.93 6.32
CA MET A 120 5.51 5.81 5.09
C MET A 120 6.42 5.81 3.87
N LEU A 121 6.31 4.77 3.06
CA LEU A 121 7.01 4.61 1.80
C LEU A 121 6.04 4.49 0.64
N LYS A 122 6.30 5.23 -0.45
CA LYS A 122 5.53 5.13 -1.69
C LYS A 122 6.44 4.81 -2.85
N ALA A 123 6.12 3.74 -3.57
CA ALA A 123 6.89 3.31 -4.73
C ALA A 123 5.99 2.65 -5.77
N PRO A 124 6.32 2.74 -7.08
CA PRO A 124 5.52 2.14 -8.15
C PRO A 124 5.65 0.62 -8.22
N ASN A 125 6.65 0.02 -7.56
CA ASN A 125 6.87 -1.43 -7.54
C ASN A 125 7.72 -1.84 -6.33
N ARG A 126 7.80 -3.16 -6.12
CA ARG A 126 8.53 -3.81 -5.03
C ARG A 126 10.00 -3.37 -4.95
N GLN A 127 10.74 -3.50 -6.06
CA GLN A 127 12.18 -3.23 -6.08
C GLN A 127 12.50 -1.78 -5.72
N LYS A 128 11.68 -0.83 -6.19
CA LYS A 128 11.84 0.58 -5.85
C LYS A 128 11.47 0.86 -4.40
N LEU A 129 10.46 0.17 -3.85
CA LEU A 129 10.08 0.26 -2.44
C LEU A 129 11.24 -0.18 -1.55
N GLU A 130 11.74 -1.39 -1.78
CA GLU A 130 12.85 -1.98 -1.04
C GLU A 130 14.10 -1.09 -1.14
N TRP A 131 14.44 -0.62 -2.35
CA TRP A 131 15.56 0.29 -2.56
C TRP A 131 15.42 1.61 -1.78
N LEU A 132 14.25 2.24 -1.80
CA LEU A 132 14.00 3.48 -1.04
C LEU A 132 14.15 3.23 0.48
N MET A 133 13.66 2.09 0.96
CA MET A 133 13.76 1.69 2.36
C MET A 133 15.23 1.57 2.79
N VAL A 134 16.01 0.70 2.15
CA VAL A 134 17.39 0.39 2.57
C VAL A 134 18.39 1.52 2.32
N ASN A 135 18.00 2.56 1.56
CA ASN A 135 18.80 3.76 1.34
C ASN A 135 18.31 4.96 2.17
N SER A 136 17.30 4.77 3.01
CA SER A 136 16.81 5.80 3.93
C SER A 136 17.67 5.89 5.17
N ARG A 137 18.13 7.09 5.51
CA ARG A 137 18.81 7.35 6.81
C ARG A 137 17.95 6.90 7.98
N GLU A 138 16.65 7.19 7.93
CA GLU A 138 15.69 6.80 8.97
C GLU A 138 15.61 5.29 9.18
N PHE A 139 15.99 4.52 8.16
CA PHE A 139 16.01 3.07 8.22
C PHE A 139 17.36 2.56 8.70
N TYR A 140 18.46 2.94 8.07
CA TYR A 140 19.75 2.29 8.34
C TYR A 140 20.56 2.89 9.50
N GLU A 141 20.36 4.17 9.86
CA GLU A 141 21.11 4.78 10.97
C GLU A 141 20.79 4.10 12.31
N PRO A 142 19.50 3.85 12.66
CA PRO A 142 19.18 3.11 13.88
C PRO A 142 19.82 1.70 13.91
N LEU A 143 19.94 1.03 12.77
CA LEU A 143 20.56 -0.30 12.68
C LEU A 143 22.07 -0.25 12.95
N ALA A 144 22.74 0.79 12.43
CA ALA A 144 24.15 1.02 12.70
C ALA A 144 24.40 1.47 14.16
N ASP A 145 23.50 2.27 14.73
CA ASP A 145 23.51 2.64 16.14
C ASP A 145 23.33 1.40 17.03
N LEU A 146 22.40 0.50 16.70
CA LEU A 146 22.26 -0.78 17.38
C LEU A 146 23.56 -1.59 17.34
N ALA A 147 24.21 -1.68 16.18
CA ALA A 147 25.48 -2.39 16.07
C ALA A 147 26.56 -1.77 16.98
N ASN A 148 26.63 -0.43 17.04
CA ASN A 148 27.53 0.28 17.95
C ASN A 148 27.20 0.04 19.43
N LEU A 149 25.92 0.06 19.81
CA LEU A 149 25.46 -0.26 21.16
C LEU A 149 25.89 -1.67 21.59
N LEU A 150 25.83 -2.63 20.66
CA LEU A 150 26.26 -4.01 20.89
C LEU A 150 27.78 -4.20 20.82
N GLY A 151 28.52 -3.16 20.43
CA GLY A 151 29.97 -3.13 20.37
C GLY A 151 30.58 -3.71 19.09
N TYR A 152 29.81 -3.84 18.01
CA TYR A 152 30.39 -4.06 16.68
C TYR A 152 31.28 -2.87 16.32
N SER A 153 32.51 -3.14 15.88
CA SER A 153 33.46 -2.10 15.50
C SER A 153 33.16 -1.52 14.12
N TRP A 154 33.53 -0.24 13.92
CA TRP A 154 33.45 0.46 12.64
C TRP A 154 32.05 0.50 12.01
N SER A 155 31.08 0.99 12.78
CA SER A 155 29.65 1.14 12.42
C SER A 155 29.33 2.37 11.54
N GLY A 156 30.31 3.20 11.20
CA GLY A 156 30.21 4.28 10.21
C GLY A 156 31.28 4.11 9.14
N GLY A 157 31.15 4.77 7.99
CA GLY A 157 32.13 4.75 6.89
C GLY A 157 33.39 5.57 7.18
N VAL A 158 34.34 5.58 6.25
CA VAL A 158 35.63 6.31 6.39
C VAL A 158 35.43 7.81 6.51
N ASP A 159 34.45 8.38 5.79
CA ASP A 159 34.14 9.81 5.84
C ASP A 159 33.10 10.17 6.92
N GLY A 160 32.58 9.16 7.62
CA GLY A 160 31.64 9.29 8.72
C GLY A 160 32.33 9.55 10.06
N ARG A 161 31.70 10.38 10.90
CA ARG A 161 32.14 10.62 12.30
C ARG A 161 31.26 9.91 13.31
N GLN A 162 30.08 9.46 12.90
CA GLN A 162 29.10 8.75 13.73
C GLN A 162 28.71 7.42 13.08
N SER A 163 28.14 6.53 13.88
CA SER A 163 27.49 5.31 13.37
C SER A 163 26.45 5.65 12.30
N GLY A 164 26.37 4.84 11.25
CA GLY A 164 25.41 5.05 10.17
C GLY A 164 25.76 6.19 9.20
N GLU A 165 26.81 6.96 9.44
CA GLU A 165 27.30 7.91 8.43
C GLU A 165 28.12 7.19 7.36
N ASP A 166 28.06 7.68 6.12
CA ASP A 166 28.87 7.17 4.99
C ASP A 166 28.68 5.65 4.74
N MET A 167 27.42 5.22 4.77
CA MET A 167 27.02 3.86 4.44
C MET A 167 26.75 3.71 2.95
N VAL A 168 27.11 2.55 2.40
CA VAL A 168 26.91 2.19 1.00
C VAL A 168 26.08 0.91 0.93
N THR A 169 24.95 1.00 0.24
CA THR A 169 24.08 -0.14 0.01
C THR A 169 24.46 -0.84 -1.29
N SER A 170 24.63 -2.16 -1.20
CA SER A 170 24.82 -3.05 -2.34
C SER A 170 23.72 -4.11 -2.37
N ILE A 171 23.41 -4.60 -3.57
CA ILE A 171 22.44 -5.68 -3.79
C ILE A 171 23.24 -6.95 -4.00
N TYR A 172 23.06 -7.96 -3.14
CA TYR A 172 23.72 -9.26 -3.27
C TYR A 172 22.87 -10.22 -4.11
N ASP A 173 21.57 -10.26 -3.82
CA ASP A 173 20.55 -11.00 -4.56
C ASP A 173 19.21 -10.24 -4.49
N SER A 174 18.22 -10.63 -5.29
CA SER A 174 16.87 -10.05 -5.28
C SER A 174 16.25 -10.16 -3.88
N GLY A 175 16.04 -9.02 -3.22
CA GLY A 175 15.48 -8.96 -1.86
C GLY A 175 16.50 -9.20 -0.74
N VAL A 176 17.81 -9.21 -1.05
CA VAL A 176 18.90 -9.28 -0.07
C VAL A 176 19.82 -8.08 -0.26
N TYR A 177 19.86 -7.21 0.75
CA TYR A 177 20.59 -5.95 0.72
C TYR A 177 21.69 -5.95 1.78
N HIS A 178 22.90 -5.55 1.39
CA HIS A 178 24.01 -5.35 2.30
C HIS A 178 24.30 -3.86 2.40
N ILE A 179 24.09 -3.31 3.59
CA ILE A 179 24.42 -1.93 3.92
C ILE A 179 25.77 -1.98 4.63
N LYS A 180 26.83 -1.63 3.90
CA LYS A 180 28.20 -1.70 4.40
C LYS A 180 28.70 -0.29 4.65
N SER A 181 29.37 -0.08 5.78
CA SER A 181 30.10 1.16 6.00
C SER A 181 31.20 1.32 4.95
N ASP A 182 31.26 2.45 4.26
CA ASP A 182 32.25 2.63 3.18
C ASP A 182 33.67 2.48 3.75
N ALA A 183 34.46 1.60 3.13
CA ALA A 183 35.85 1.35 3.48
C ALA A 183 36.82 2.07 2.52
N VAL A 184 36.32 2.68 1.44
CA VAL A 184 37.13 3.25 0.34
C VAL A 184 36.95 4.77 0.21
N GLY A 185 36.11 5.39 1.05
CA GLY A 185 35.73 6.81 1.03
C GLY A 185 36.80 7.75 0.47
N GLY A 186 36.61 8.23 -0.75
CA GLY A 186 37.43 9.26 -1.40
C GLY A 186 38.91 8.94 -1.68
N GLY A 187 39.41 7.74 -1.40
CA GLY A 187 40.85 7.47 -1.37
C GLY A 187 41.55 7.96 -0.09
N LEU A 188 40.79 8.17 0.99
CA LEU A 188 41.32 8.48 2.31
C LEU A 188 41.78 7.19 2.99
N PRO A 189 42.99 7.15 3.59
CA PRO A 189 43.42 6.01 4.37
C PRO A 189 42.52 5.89 5.61
N CYS A 190 41.88 4.74 5.79
CA CYS A 190 41.25 4.45 7.07
C CYS A 190 42.33 4.38 8.16
N SER A 191 41.98 4.77 9.39
CA SER A 191 42.91 4.71 10.52
C SER A 191 42.28 3.95 11.68
N GLY A 192 43.12 3.22 12.42
CA GLY A 192 42.72 2.39 13.56
C GLY A 192 42.82 0.89 13.27
N TYR A 193 42.78 0.11 14.35
CA TYR A 193 42.96 -1.34 14.27
C TYR A 193 41.82 -1.99 13.47
N ARG A 194 42.18 -2.66 12.36
CA ARG A 194 41.24 -3.34 11.45
C ARG A 194 40.16 -2.43 10.88
N CYS A 195 40.51 -1.19 10.54
CA CYS A 195 39.57 -0.21 10.00
C CYS A 195 38.96 -0.57 8.63
N ASP A 196 39.49 -1.60 7.96
CA ASP A 196 38.92 -2.19 6.74
C ASP A 196 37.83 -3.25 7.02
N ASP A 197 37.83 -3.85 8.21
CA ASP A 197 36.86 -4.87 8.65
C ASP A 197 35.59 -4.21 9.19
N ARG A 198 34.91 -3.45 8.33
CA ARG A 198 33.75 -2.65 8.74
C ARG A 198 32.47 -3.46 8.88
N LEU A 199 31.54 -2.89 9.63
CA LEU A 199 30.19 -3.42 9.82
C LEU A 199 29.49 -3.67 8.48
N ILE A 200 28.81 -4.81 8.41
CA ILE A 200 27.87 -5.15 7.37
C ILE A 200 26.50 -5.38 8.03
N ILE A 201 25.48 -4.70 7.52
CA ILE A 201 24.09 -4.86 7.92
C ILE A 201 23.35 -5.55 6.78
N ASP A 202 22.83 -6.73 7.04
CA ASP A 202 22.10 -7.54 6.07
C ASP A 202 20.59 -7.36 6.28
N ILE A 203 19.87 -7.06 5.20
CA ILE A 203 18.41 -6.99 5.18
C ILE A 203 17.89 -8.06 4.22
N SER A 204 17.08 -8.98 4.73
CA SER A 204 16.55 -10.10 3.94
C SER A 204 15.12 -10.49 4.37
N ASP A 205 14.56 -11.52 3.73
CA ASP A 205 13.22 -12.06 3.97
C ASP A 205 12.13 -10.98 4.12
N LEU A 206 12.11 -10.01 3.20
CA LEU A 206 11.11 -8.95 3.23
C LEU A 206 9.71 -9.52 2.94
N LYS A 207 8.78 -9.27 3.86
CA LYS A 207 7.37 -9.66 3.74
C LYS A 207 6.46 -8.46 3.88
N TYR A 208 5.37 -8.48 3.13
CA TYR A 208 4.35 -7.44 3.11
C TYR A 208 3.04 -8.01 3.60
N GLN A 209 2.45 -7.33 4.58
CA GLN A 209 1.21 -7.76 5.20
C GLN A 209 0.18 -6.64 5.12
N LEU A 210 -0.95 -6.92 4.48
CA LEU A 210 -2.08 -5.99 4.44
C LEU A 210 -2.52 -5.62 5.85
N LEU A 211 -2.91 -4.36 6.04
CA LEU A 211 -3.56 -3.87 7.24
C LEU A 211 -5.07 -3.69 6.95
N PRO A 212 -5.92 -4.68 7.22
CA PRO A 212 -7.35 -4.66 6.88
C PRO A 212 -8.10 -3.40 7.35
N SER A 213 -7.78 -2.91 8.54
CA SER A 213 -8.40 -1.73 9.15
C SER A 213 -8.13 -0.42 8.39
N THR A 214 -7.18 -0.42 7.46
CA THR A 214 -6.81 0.75 6.64
C THR A 214 -7.47 0.73 5.26
N VAL A 215 -8.12 -0.39 4.91
CA VAL A 215 -8.76 -0.54 3.61
C VAL A 215 -10.02 0.33 3.57
N THR A 216 -10.10 1.19 2.57
CA THR A 216 -11.23 2.10 2.38
C THR A 216 -11.63 2.14 0.91
N GLN A 217 -12.94 2.15 0.67
CA GLN A 217 -13.53 2.38 -0.64
C GLN A 217 -13.53 3.88 -0.96
N LYS A 218 -13.24 4.23 -2.22
CA LYS A 218 -13.47 5.57 -2.78
C LYS A 218 -14.77 5.58 -3.58
N ASN A 219 -15.26 6.78 -3.89
CA ASN A 219 -16.43 6.95 -4.74
C ASN A 219 -16.22 6.24 -6.09
N SER A 220 -17.33 5.71 -6.64
CA SER A 220 -17.33 5.08 -7.97
C SER A 220 -16.80 6.06 -9.00
N THR A 221 -15.91 5.60 -9.88
CA THR A 221 -15.38 6.43 -10.98
C THR A 221 -16.25 6.38 -12.21
N ASP A 222 -16.94 5.25 -12.42
CA ASP A 222 -17.74 4.99 -13.62
C ASP A 222 -19.06 4.31 -13.24
N GLU A 223 -20.15 4.77 -13.83
CA GLU A 223 -21.44 4.07 -13.84
C GLU A 223 -21.98 4.11 -15.27
N VAL A 224 -22.01 2.94 -15.91
CA VAL A 224 -22.60 2.79 -17.24
C VAL A 224 -23.84 1.93 -17.10
N GLN A 225 -24.97 2.44 -17.55
CA GLN A 225 -26.23 1.70 -17.63
C GLN A 225 -26.60 1.52 -19.10
N GLU A 226 -26.84 0.28 -19.50
CA GLU A 226 -27.28 -0.08 -20.85
C GLU A 226 -28.57 -0.91 -20.78
N ILE A 227 -29.44 -0.72 -21.77
CA ILE A 227 -30.62 -1.57 -21.95
C ILE A 227 -30.15 -2.85 -22.64
N LEU A 228 -30.29 -3.99 -21.97
CA LEU A 228 -30.00 -5.30 -22.54
C LEU A 228 -31.11 -5.79 -23.47
N GLY A 229 -32.35 -5.42 -23.15
CA GLY A 229 -33.50 -5.86 -23.93
C GLY A 229 -34.81 -5.52 -23.26
N VAL A 230 -35.89 -5.76 -24.01
CA VAL A 230 -37.27 -5.56 -23.56
C VAL A 230 -38.04 -6.85 -23.76
N ARG A 231 -38.66 -7.38 -22.70
CA ARG A 231 -39.59 -8.50 -22.77
C ARG A 231 -41.00 -7.97 -22.94
N ARG A 232 -41.77 -8.61 -23.83
CA ARG A 232 -43.13 -8.21 -24.17
C ARG A 232 -44.09 -9.35 -23.89
N ALA A 233 -45.25 -9.02 -23.33
CA ALA A 233 -46.35 -9.95 -23.10
C ALA A 233 -47.66 -9.31 -23.56
N MET A 234 -48.47 -10.06 -24.30
CA MET A 234 -49.77 -9.60 -24.76
C MET A 234 -50.87 -10.23 -23.92
N VAL A 235 -51.72 -9.41 -23.34
CA VAL A 235 -52.89 -9.84 -22.56
C VAL A 235 -54.14 -9.58 -23.40
N ASN A 236 -54.85 -10.63 -23.78
CA ASN A 236 -56.02 -10.54 -24.66
C ASN A 236 -57.32 -10.65 -23.85
N ASN A 237 -58.29 -9.78 -24.12
CA ASN A 237 -59.66 -9.92 -23.62
C ASN A 237 -60.62 -10.14 -24.80
N ASP A 238 -60.91 -11.42 -25.07
CA ASP A 238 -61.86 -11.83 -26.11
C ASP A 238 -63.33 -11.69 -25.67
N SER A 239 -63.59 -11.29 -24.42
CA SER A 239 -64.94 -11.15 -23.90
C SER A 239 -65.57 -9.80 -24.23
N ASP A 240 -66.88 -9.70 -23.98
CA ASP A 240 -67.66 -8.48 -24.17
C ASP A 240 -67.68 -7.57 -22.92
N VAL A 241 -66.90 -7.92 -21.88
CA VAL A 241 -66.84 -7.19 -20.59
C VAL A 241 -65.40 -6.88 -20.19
N ASN A 242 -65.19 -5.89 -19.31
CA ASN A 242 -63.85 -5.52 -18.83
C ASN A 242 -63.17 -6.69 -18.10
N GLN A 243 -61.95 -7.00 -18.56
CA GLN A 243 -61.04 -8.08 -18.17
C GLN A 243 -60.00 -7.73 -17.11
N GLN A 244 -59.98 -8.29 -15.90
CA GLN A 244 -58.77 -8.19 -15.06
C GLN A 244 -57.85 -9.40 -15.23
N TYR A 245 -56.56 -9.12 -15.37
CA TYR A 245 -55.51 -10.12 -15.46
C TYR A 245 -54.37 -9.78 -14.51
N ARG A 246 -53.81 -10.80 -13.87
CA ARG A 246 -52.55 -10.73 -13.16
C ARG A 246 -51.44 -11.19 -14.09
N VAL A 247 -50.43 -10.34 -14.28
CA VAL A 247 -49.23 -10.68 -15.05
C VAL A 247 -48.06 -10.77 -14.07
N THR A 248 -47.47 -11.96 -13.99
CA THR A 248 -46.33 -12.26 -13.12
C THR A 248 -45.08 -12.44 -13.98
N LEU A 249 -44.09 -11.59 -13.76
CA LEU A 249 -42.79 -11.59 -14.44
C LEU A 249 -41.75 -12.13 -13.46
N THR A 250 -41.19 -13.31 -13.76
CA THR A 250 -40.09 -13.88 -12.98
C THR A 250 -38.81 -13.83 -13.78
N TYR A 251 -37.77 -13.21 -13.23
CA TYR A 251 -36.46 -13.09 -13.88
C TYR A 251 -35.32 -13.37 -12.91
N LYS A 252 -34.16 -13.71 -13.47
CA LYS A 252 -32.94 -13.92 -12.69
C LYS A 252 -32.14 -12.62 -12.62
N LYS A 253 -32.07 -12.00 -11.44
CA LYS A 253 -31.11 -10.92 -11.16
C LYS A 253 -29.73 -11.55 -10.97
N GLN A 254 -28.71 -10.99 -11.60
CA GLN A 254 -27.34 -11.49 -11.50
C GLN A 254 -26.38 -10.34 -11.25
N THR A 255 -25.49 -10.49 -10.28
CA THR A 255 -24.39 -9.55 -10.07
C THR A 255 -23.08 -10.31 -10.11
N SER A 256 -22.20 -9.93 -11.02
CA SER A 256 -20.84 -10.45 -11.12
C SER A 256 -19.84 -9.39 -10.71
N TRP A 257 -18.71 -9.82 -10.17
CA TRP A 257 -17.70 -8.92 -9.67
C TRP A 257 -16.30 -9.45 -9.94
N LYS A 258 -15.36 -8.52 -10.06
CA LYS A 258 -13.95 -8.79 -10.25
C LYS A 258 -13.14 -7.74 -9.50
N PHE A 259 -12.27 -8.21 -8.62
CA PHE A 259 -11.27 -7.38 -7.95
C PHE A 259 -9.92 -7.56 -8.64
N LYS A 260 -9.27 -6.44 -8.96
CA LYS A 260 -7.93 -6.42 -9.56
C LYS A 260 -7.07 -5.38 -8.86
N SER A 261 -5.86 -5.77 -8.46
CA SER A 261 -4.93 -4.85 -7.83
C SER A 261 -4.36 -3.83 -8.82
N SER A 262 -3.90 -2.69 -8.32
CA SER A 262 -3.46 -1.55 -9.15
C SER A 262 -2.07 -1.75 -9.78
N ILE A 263 -1.18 -2.49 -9.13
CA ILE A 263 0.20 -2.75 -9.53
C ILE A 263 0.67 -4.17 -9.16
N ASN A 264 1.66 -4.69 -9.88
CA ASN A 264 2.14 -6.07 -9.64
C ASN A 264 2.74 -6.29 -8.23
N PHE A 265 3.17 -5.23 -7.54
CA PHE A 265 3.71 -5.32 -6.17
C PHE A 265 2.75 -6.01 -5.20
N GLU A 266 1.45 -5.80 -5.39
CA GLU A 266 0.41 -6.30 -4.52
C GLU A 266 0.31 -7.82 -4.50
N GLN A 267 0.88 -8.51 -5.51
CA GLN A 267 1.04 -9.96 -5.50
C GLN A 267 1.92 -10.46 -4.35
N ALA A 268 2.84 -9.64 -3.84
CA ALA A 268 3.67 -9.94 -2.69
C ALA A 268 3.01 -9.58 -1.34
N VAL A 269 1.84 -8.95 -1.36
CA VAL A 269 1.13 -8.50 -0.16
C VAL A 269 0.19 -9.59 0.31
N SER A 270 0.48 -10.14 1.49
CA SER A 270 -0.30 -11.22 2.09
C SER A 270 -1.39 -10.69 3.03
N VAL A 271 -2.53 -11.39 3.06
CA VAL A 271 -3.60 -11.13 4.02
C VAL A 271 -3.42 -12.03 5.26
N LYS A 272 -3.28 -11.44 6.46
CA LYS A 272 -3.00 -12.21 7.69
C LYS A 272 -4.16 -13.09 8.14
N SER A 273 -5.37 -12.57 8.00
CA SER A 273 -6.60 -13.12 8.55
C SER A 273 -7.72 -12.87 7.54
N ASN A 274 -8.73 -13.73 7.53
CA ASN A 274 -9.89 -13.55 6.66
C ASN A 274 -10.42 -12.12 6.76
N PHE A 275 -10.65 -11.50 5.61
CA PHE A 275 -10.98 -10.09 5.49
C PHE A 275 -11.99 -9.87 4.38
N THR A 276 -13.05 -9.11 4.67
CA THR A 276 -14.08 -8.74 3.69
C THR A 276 -13.92 -7.25 3.37
N LEU A 277 -14.00 -6.89 2.08
CA LEU A 277 -13.93 -5.50 1.65
C LEU A 277 -15.04 -4.68 2.32
N PRO A 278 -14.72 -3.52 2.91
CA PRO A 278 -15.73 -2.63 3.45
C PRO A 278 -16.46 -1.90 2.31
N PHE A 279 -17.78 -1.89 2.35
CA PHE A 279 -18.63 -1.16 1.40
C PHE A 279 -19.30 0.05 2.05
N ILE A 280 -19.30 1.18 1.32
CA ILE A 280 -20.01 2.40 1.66
C ILE A 280 -21.24 2.48 0.74
N GLY A 281 -22.38 1.99 1.22
CA GLY A 281 -23.66 1.97 0.48
C GLY A 281 -24.36 0.61 0.54
N GLU A 282 -25.31 0.39 -0.37
CA GLU A 282 -25.92 -0.92 -0.58
C GLU A 282 -24.94 -1.81 -1.36
N SER A 283 -24.42 -2.84 -0.70
CA SER A 283 -23.56 -3.82 -1.36
C SER A 283 -24.40 -4.92 -2.01
N GLU A 284 -24.20 -5.15 -3.30
CA GLU A 284 -24.81 -6.31 -4.00
C GLU A 284 -23.96 -7.58 -3.92
N VAL A 285 -22.72 -7.47 -3.40
CA VAL A 285 -21.77 -8.59 -3.33
C VAL A 285 -20.93 -8.57 -2.07
N GLU A 286 -20.49 -9.76 -1.62
CA GLU A 286 -19.51 -9.89 -0.55
C GLU A 286 -18.18 -10.35 -1.16
N VAL A 287 -17.13 -9.54 -0.99
CA VAL A 287 -15.79 -9.83 -1.51
C VAL A 287 -14.87 -10.09 -0.32
N SER A 288 -14.44 -11.34 -0.18
CA SER A 288 -13.64 -11.81 0.96
C SER A 288 -12.32 -12.42 0.51
N PHE A 289 -11.25 -12.08 1.21
CA PHE A 289 -9.90 -12.61 1.06
C PHE A 289 -9.61 -13.57 2.20
N SER A 290 -9.07 -14.74 1.87
CA SER A 290 -8.68 -15.74 2.88
C SER A 290 -7.31 -15.42 3.48
N ALA A 291 -7.07 -15.88 4.72
CA ALA A 291 -5.74 -15.82 5.32
C ALA A 291 -4.70 -16.52 4.41
N GLY A 292 -3.55 -15.88 4.22
CA GLY A 292 -2.47 -16.34 3.33
C GLY A 292 -2.67 -16.02 1.86
N GLN A 293 -3.87 -15.59 1.44
CA GLN A 293 -4.12 -15.15 0.08
C GLN A 293 -3.35 -13.85 -0.22
N SER A 294 -2.91 -13.71 -1.47
CA SER A 294 -2.31 -12.48 -1.94
C SER A 294 -3.37 -11.43 -2.28
N TRP A 295 -3.15 -10.18 -1.88
CA TRP A 295 -3.99 -9.04 -2.26
C TRP A 295 -3.99 -8.79 -3.76
N GLY A 296 -2.85 -9.06 -4.43
CA GLY A 296 -2.70 -8.93 -5.88
C GLY A 296 -3.34 -10.04 -6.69
N GLU A 297 -3.89 -11.05 -6.05
CA GLU A 297 -4.56 -12.15 -6.74
C GLU A 297 -5.91 -11.69 -7.27
N GLU A 298 -6.18 -12.00 -8.55
CA GLU A 298 -7.45 -11.68 -9.14
C GLU A 298 -8.54 -12.53 -8.49
N SER A 299 -9.47 -11.86 -7.82
CA SER A 299 -10.63 -12.51 -7.21
C SER A 299 -11.88 -12.14 -8.00
N SER A 300 -12.71 -13.12 -8.30
CA SER A 300 -13.98 -12.89 -9.01
C SER A 300 -15.07 -13.80 -8.47
N GLY A 301 -16.32 -13.39 -8.69
CA GLY A 301 -17.47 -14.16 -8.26
C GLY A 301 -18.74 -13.66 -8.93
N ALA A 302 -19.81 -14.43 -8.76
CA ALA A 302 -21.14 -14.04 -9.22
C ALA A 302 -22.19 -14.55 -8.25
N THR A 303 -23.19 -13.71 -7.98
CA THR A 303 -24.40 -14.04 -7.23
C THR A 303 -25.60 -13.95 -8.15
N SER A 304 -26.63 -14.73 -7.86
CA SER A 304 -27.88 -14.64 -8.59
C SER A 304 -29.06 -15.00 -7.74
N GLU A 305 -30.16 -14.31 -7.95
CA GLU A 305 -31.43 -14.55 -7.28
C GLU A 305 -32.58 -14.49 -8.29
N LEU A 306 -33.69 -15.14 -7.96
CA LEU A 306 -34.93 -15.04 -8.75
C LEU A 306 -35.79 -13.94 -8.15
N VAL A 307 -36.17 -12.99 -8.98
CA VAL A 307 -37.06 -11.87 -8.65
C VAL A 307 -38.38 -12.07 -9.36
N THR A 308 -39.48 -11.81 -8.66
CA THR A 308 -40.83 -11.94 -9.21
C THR A 308 -41.58 -10.62 -9.02
N ASP A 309 -41.89 -9.96 -10.13
CA ASP A 309 -42.70 -8.75 -10.18
C ASP A 309 -44.11 -9.11 -10.65
N THR A 310 -45.13 -8.56 -9.99
CA THR A 310 -46.53 -8.82 -10.33
C THR A 310 -47.25 -7.51 -10.60
N ILE A 311 -47.97 -7.45 -11.72
CA ILE A 311 -48.81 -6.32 -12.09
C ILE A 311 -50.23 -6.79 -12.42
N VAL A 312 -51.22 -5.97 -12.09
CA VAL A 312 -52.62 -6.22 -12.45
C VAL A 312 -53.00 -5.28 -13.59
N VAL A 313 -53.59 -5.85 -14.63
CA VAL A 313 -53.94 -5.17 -15.88
C VAL A 313 -55.43 -5.28 -16.10
N ASN A 314 -56.08 -4.15 -16.38
CA ASN A 314 -57.48 -4.11 -16.76
C ASN A 314 -57.59 -3.90 -18.29
N VAL A 315 -58.11 -4.91 -18.99
CA VAL A 315 -58.17 -4.96 -20.46
C VAL A 315 -59.62 -4.81 -20.90
N PRO A 316 -59.96 -3.77 -21.69
CA PRO A 316 -61.33 -3.58 -22.18
C PRO A 316 -61.85 -4.72 -23.07
N PRO A 317 -63.17 -4.81 -23.33
CA PRO A 317 -63.76 -5.81 -24.21
C PRO A 317 -63.14 -5.78 -25.60
N LYS A 318 -62.90 -6.95 -26.19
CA LYS A 318 -62.35 -7.10 -27.56
C LYS A 318 -61.05 -6.33 -27.78
N ARG A 319 -60.22 -6.21 -26.75
CA ARG A 319 -58.92 -5.53 -26.84
C ARG A 319 -57.79 -6.41 -26.33
N ARG A 320 -56.58 -6.09 -26.77
CA ARG A 320 -55.32 -6.61 -26.23
C ARG A 320 -54.50 -5.48 -25.63
N GLN A 321 -53.83 -5.78 -24.52
CA GLN A 321 -52.95 -4.87 -23.81
C GLN A 321 -51.52 -5.42 -23.81
N GLU A 322 -50.57 -4.62 -24.27
CA GLU A 322 -49.15 -4.97 -24.18
C GLU A 322 -48.60 -4.63 -22.80
N VAL A 323 -47.82 -5.55 -22.23
CA VAL A 323 -47.05 -5.37 -21.00
C VAL A 323 -45.58 -5.55 -21.34
N LEU A 324 -44.77 -4.55 -21.01
CA LEU A 324 -43.36 -4.45 -21.37
C LEU A 324 -42.52 -4.45 -20.10
N MET A 325 -41.39 -5.17 -20.14
CA MET A 325 -40.40 -5.19 -19.07
C MET A 325 -39.02 -4.89 -19.65
N THR A 326 -38.36 -3.84 -19.17
CA THR A 326 -36.98 -3.51 -19.59
C THR A 326 -35.96 -4.13 -18.65
N MET A 327 -34.97 -4.80 -19.25
CA MET A 327 -33.80 -5.30 -18.54
C MET A 327 -32.59 -4.39 -18.77
N TYR A 328 -31.89 -4.09 -17.70
CA TYR A 328 -30.70 -3.25 -17.69
C TYR A 328 -29.47 -4.06 -17.30
N LYS A 329 -28.33 -3.63 -17.82
CA LYS A 329 -27.00 -3.97 -17.28
C LYS A 329 -26.34 -2.70 -16.78
N THR A 330 -25.88 -2.73 -15.54
CA THR A 330 -25.06 -1.67 -14.96
C THR A 330 -23.65 -2.17 -14.76
N SER A 331 -22.67 -1.30 -15.01
CA SER A 331 -21.26 -1.54 -14.71
C SER A 331 -20.75 -0.42 -13.80
N LYS A 332 -20.15 -0.79 -12.67
CA LYS A 332 -19.59 0.15 -11.67
C LYS A 332 -18.15 -0.22 -11.34
N VAL A 333 -17.29 0.77 -11.13
CA VAL A 333 -15.91 0.57 -10.69
C VAL A 333 -15.66 1.33 -9.41
N PHE A 334 -15.34 0.59 -8.35
CA PHE A 334 -15.04 1.14 -7.03
C PHE A 334 -13.55 1.00 -6.72
N PRO A 335 -12.80 2.11 -6.68
CA PRO A 335 -11.39 2.07 -6.29
C PRO A 335 -11.25 1.86 -4.78
N TYR A 336 -10.34 0.98 -4.39
CA TYR A 336 -9.93 0.73 -3.02
C TYR A 336 -8.51 1.22 -2.79
N LYS A 337 -8.26 1.76 -1.60
CA LYS A 337 -6.91 1.95 -1.06
C LYS A 337 -6.79 1.24 0.27
N GLY A 338 -5.60 0.79 0.60
CA GLY A 338 -5.22 0.32 1.92
C GLY A 338 -3.75 0.58 2.18
N GLN A 339 -3.27 0.00 3.27
CA GLN A 339 -1.87 0.03 3.64
C GLN A 339 -1.36 -1.38 3.89
N ALA A 340 -0.09 -1.62 3.60
CA ALA A 340 0.62 -2.84 3.96
C ALA A 340 1.84 -2.51 4.82
N ARG A 341 2.09 -3.30 5.86
CA ARG A 341 3.27 -3.22 6.71
C ARG A 341 4.39 -4.08 6.12
N VAL A 342 5.62 -3.59 6.21
CA VAL A 342 6.85 -4.32 5.86
C VAL A 342 7.44 -4.96 7.11
N SER A 343 7.88 -6.21 6.98
CA SER A 343 8.71 -6.94 7.96
C SER A 343 9.92 -7.52 7.25
N TYR A 344 11.03 -7.71 7.96
CA TYR A 344 12.31 -8.12 7.39
C TYR A 344 13.19 -8.79 8.44
N ASP A 345 14.21 -9.50 7.97
CA ASP A 345 15.29 -10.02 8.79
C ASP A 345 16.43 -9.01 8.82
N LEU A 346 16.90 -8.69 10.02
CA LEU A 346 18.03 -7.81 10.30
C LEU A 346 19.22 -8.63 10.75
N GLY A 347 20.24 -8.76 9.91
CA GLY A 347 21.53 -9.37 10.24
C GLY A 347 22.60 -8.31 10.52
N LEU A 348 23.40 -8.52 11.57
CA LEU A 348 24.61 -7.75 11.83
C LEU A 348 25.84 -8.66 11.73
N TYR A 349 26.77 -8.30 10.86
CA TYR A 349 28.05 -8.98 10.70
C TYR A 349 29.22 -8.02 10.88
N GLY A 350 30.17 -8.41 11.69
CA GLY A 350 31.40 -7.65 11.93
C GLY A 350 32.16 -8.24 13.11
N PHE A 351 33.24 -7.59 13.51
CA PHE A 351 33.98 -7.99 14.70
C PHE A 351 33.58 -7.15 15.92
N LEU A 352 33.60 -7.78 17.09
CA LEU A 352 33.30 -7.11 18.36
C LEU A 352 34.52 -6.36 18.89
N SER A 353 34.27 -5.21 19.51
CA SER A 353 35.30 -4.36 20.10
C SER A 353 35.96 -5.02 21.31
N TRP A 354 37.22 -4.66 21.58
CA TRP A 354 37.97 -5.21 22.71
C TRP A 354 37.41 -4.70 24.04
N SER A 355 36.91 -5.61 24.89
CA SER A 355 36.38 -5.33 26.23
C SER A 355 35.26 -4.27 26.31
N GLY A 356 34.61 -3.98 25.18
CA GLY A 356 33.57 -2.98 25.03
C GLY A 356 32.49 -3.45 24.08
N ASN A 357 31.91 -4.61 24.37
CA ASN A 357 30.84 -5.20 23.57
C ASN A 357 29.81 -5.85 24.49
N ALA A 358 28.60 -6.03 23.96
CA ALA A 358 27.46 -6.52 24.73
C ALA A 358 27.26 -8.03 24.60
N ASP A 359 28.21 -8.77 24.02
CA ASP A 359 28.11 -10.23 24.03
C ASP A 359 28.07 -10.72 25.48
N ILE A 360 27.21 -11.70 25.79
CA ILE A 360 27.08 -12.22 27.15
C ILE A 360 28.41 -12.76 27.72
N GLU A 361 29.31 -13.23 26.85
CA GLU A 361 30.65 -13.71 27.24
C GLU A 361 31.69 -12.58 27.36
N HIS A 362 31.35 -11.35 26.93
CA HIS A 362 32.23 -10.17 26.91
C HIS A 362 33.65 -10.45 26.37
N PRO A 363 33.79 -11.08 25.17
CA PRO A 363 35.08 -11.53 24.66
C PRO A 363 36.05 -10.37 24.42
N THR A 364 37.31 -10.57 24.78
CA THR A 364 38.40 -9.59 24.60
C THR A 364 39.34 -9.95 23.45
N TYR A 365 38.97 -10.87 22.58
CA TYR A 365 39.80 -11.31 21.44
C TYR A 365 39.27 -10.85 20.08
N ARG A 366 38.25 -9.98 20.09
CA ARG A 366 37.64 -9.36 18.89
C ARG A 366 37.09 -10.39 17.88
N PRO A 367 36.23 -11.33 18.31
CA PRO A 367 35.63 -12.30 17.40
C PRO A 367 34.81 -11.62 16.32
N TYR A 368 34.77 -12.22 15.13
CA TYR A 368 33.69 -11.97 14.18
C TYR A 368 32.42 -12.63 14.70
N LYS A 369 31.30 -11.91 14.64
CA LYS A 369 29.99 -12.40 15.06
C LYS A 369 28.94 -12.05 14.02
N TYR A 370 28.08 -13.02 13.72
CA TYR A 370 26.85 -12.81 12.99
C TYR A 370 25.69 -12.97 13.96
N TYR A 371 24.73 -12.05 13.94
CA TYR A 371 23.48 -12.20 14.68
C TYR A 371 22.32 -11.65 13.89
N GLN A 372 21.17 -12.32 13.93
CA GLN A 372 19.98 -11.95 13.17
C GLN A 372 18.73 -11.86 14.05
N TRP A 373 17.92 -10.82 13.83
CA TRP A 373 16.57 -10.66 14.39
C TRP A 373 15.50 -10.66 13.29
N GLU A 374 14.29 -11.07 13.65
CA GLU A 374 13.08 -10.89 12.84
C GLU A 374 12.37 -9.59 13.27
N ILE A 375 12.27 -8.61 12.38
CA ILE A 375 11.70 -7.28 12.69
C ILE A 375 10.30 -7.12 12.11
N GLY A 376 9.37 -6.64 12.93
CA GLY A 376 8.00 -6.29 12.51
C GLY A 376 7.05 -7.48 12.33
N ARG A 377 7.46 -8.69 12.73
CA ARG A 377 6.67 -9.93 12.69
C ARG A 377 6.95 -10.77 13.93
N LYS A 378 6.05 -11.73 14.22
CA LYS A 378 6.28 -12.70 15.28
C LYS A 378 7.45 -13.61 14.86
N SER A 379 8.50 -13.65 15.67
CA SER A 379 9.66 -14.50 15.39
C SER A 379 9.29 -15.98 15.31
N SER A 380 9.90 -16.66 14.34
CA SER A 380 9.86 -18.12 14.17
C SER A 380 10.80 -18.84 15.14
N ASN A 381 11.95 -18.23 15.47
CA ASN A 381 13.00 -18.81 16.30
C ASN A 381 13.14 -18.15 17.69
N GLY A 382 12.25 -17.21 18.04
CA GLY A 382 12.30 -16.45 19.30
C GLY A 382 13.24 -15.23 19.31
N ASN A 383 13.86 -14.89 18.18
CA ASN A 383 14.81 -13.78 18.06
C ASN A 383 14.11 -12.46 17.69
N ASN A 384 13.23 -11.96 18.56
CA ASN A 384 12.69 -10.60 18.43
C ASN A 384 13.51 -9.60 19.25
N LEU A 385 13.79 -8.43 18.68
CA LEU A 385 14.60 -7.40 19.32
C LEU A 385 13.90 -6.74 20.52
N ASP A 386 12.60 -6.45 20.42
CA ASP A 386 11.79 -5.93 21.54
C ASP A 386 11.76 -6.90 22.70
N ASP A 387 11.43 -8.16 22.43
CA ASP A 387 11.26 -9.17 23.47
C ASP A 387 12.56 -9.36 24.27
N GLN A 388 13.72 -9.38 23.58
CA GLN A 388 15.01 -9.42 24.26
C GLN A 388 15.28 -8.15 25.10
N PHE A 389 14.93 -6.98 24.59
CA PHE A 389 15.18 -5.72 25.28
C PHE A 389 14.22 -5.49 26.46
N ASP A 390 12.94 -5.81 26.31
CA ASP A 390 11.91 -5.69 27.35
C ASP A 390 12.17 -6.65 28.50
N ASN A 391 12.68 -7.85 28.19
CA ASN A 391 13.04 -8.87 29.16
C ASN A 391 14.49 -8.81 29.67
N ARG A 392 15.24 -7.74 29.35
CA ARG A 392 16.67 -7.56 29.70
C ARG A 392 17.07 -7.78 31.16
N ASN A 393 16.11 -7.72 32.09
CA ASN A 393 16.34 -7.87 33.52
C ASN A 393 16.03 -9.29 34.02
N ILE A 394 15.67 -10.23 33.15
CA ILE A 394 15.33 -11.62 33.50
C ILE A 394 16.59 -12.50 33.38
N PRO A 395 17.19 -12.98 34.49
CA PRO A 395 18.50 -13.65 34.46
C PRO A 395 18.54 -15.04 33.81
N LEU A 396 17.39 -15.67 33.57
CA LEU A 396 17.26 -17.06 33.12
C LEU A 396 16.85 -17.19 31.64
N GLN A 397 16.82 -16.09 30.89
CA GLN A 397 16.56 -16.16 29.45
C GLN A 397 17.87 -16.40 28.68
N GLU A 398 17.82 -17.26 27.66
CA GLU A 398 18.92 -17.49 26.73
C GLU A 398 19.08 -16.26 25.82
N HIS A 399 19.66 -15.19 26.36
CA HIS A 399 20.01 -14.00 25.58
C HIS A 399 21.44 -14.11 25.07
N THR A 400 21.62 -13.77 23.80
CA THR A 400 22.96 -13.64 23.21
C THR A 400 23.65 -12.32 23.61
N TRP A 401 22.87 -11.31 24.00
CA TRP A 401 23.32 -9.96 24.30
C TRP A 401 22.98 -9.55 25.74
N ASP A 402 23.95 -8.97 26.44
CA ASP A 402 23.83 -8.36 27.76
C ASP A 402 23.26 -6.94 27.64
N TRP A 403 21.94 -6.86 27.50
CA TRP A 403 21.21 -5.59 27.41
C TRP A 403 21.32 -4.74 28.67
N SER A 404 21.55 -5.35 29.82
CA SER A 404 21.78 -4.62 31.08
C SER A 404 23.10 -3.86 31.03
N TRP A 405 24.16 -4.47 30.51
CA TRP A 405 25.43 -3.79 30.24
C TRP A 405 25.27 -2.63 29.25
N VAL A 406 24.52 -2.83 28.16
CA VAL A 406 24.25 -1.78 27.16
C VAL A 406 23.59 -0.56 27.82
N VAL A 407 22.53 -0.79 28.60
CA VAL A 407 21.80 0.28 29.30
C VAL A 407 22.67 0.99 30.33
N ASN A 408 23.54 0.26 31.04
CA ASN A 408 24.46 0.85 32.01
C ASN A 408 25.53 1.73 31.35
N LEU A 409 26.00 1.36 30.15
CA LEU A 409 27.03 2.11 29.43
C LEU A 409 26.46 3.34 28.70
N PHE A 410 25.35 3.17 27.99
CA PHE A 410 24.82 4.19 27.08
C PHE A 410 23.60 4.94 27.63
N GLY A 411 22.96 4.43 28.67
CA GLY A 411 21.76 4.98 29.29
C GLY A 411 20.46 4.51 28.64
N LEU A 412 19.48 4.18 29.48
CA LEU A 412 18.17 3.66 29.05
C LEU A 412 17.47 4.54 27.99
N PRO A 413 17.42 5.89 28.11
CA PRO A 413 16.69 6.71 27.14
C PRO A 413 17.24 6.63 25.73
N TYR A 414 18.57 6.58 25.57
CA TYR A 414 19.19 6.51 24.25
C TYR A 414 19.05 5.10 23.65
N THR A 415 19.28 4.06 24.45
CA THR A 415 19.08 2.68 24.01
C THR A 415 17.64 2.42 23.56
N GLN A 416 16.65 2.85 24.35
CA GLN A 416 15.23 2.70 23.98
C GLN A 416 14.92 3.44 22.67
N ALA A 417 15.42 4.67 22.49
CA ALA A 417 15.16 5.42 21.26
C ALA A 417 15.69 4.71 20.00
N VAL A 418 16.84 4.04 20.08
CA VAL A 418 17.38 3.22 18.98
C VAL A 418 16.47 2.01 18.71
N ILE A 419 16.06 1.29 19.76
CA ILE A 419 15.16 0.13 19.63
C ILE A 419 13.82 0.56 19.02
N ASP A 420 13.22 1.64 19.51
CA ASP A 420 11.95 2.18 19.02
C ASP A 420 12.05 2.60 17.55
N ALA A 421 13.17 3.19 17.14
CA ALA A 421 13.39 3.58 15.75
C ALA A 421 13.49 2.37 14.81
N ILE A 422 14.09 1.26 15.24
CA ILE A 422 14.14 0.00 14.48
C ILE A 422 12.77 -0.68 14.44
N GLN A 423 12.05 -0.63 15.56
CA GLN A 423 10.71 -1.21 15.73
C GLN A 423 9.62 -0.44 14.99
N ARG A 424 9.89 0.81 14.64
CA ARG A 424 8.97 1.73 13.95
C ARG A 424 8.33 1.03 12.76
N PRO A 425 6.99 0.99 12.67
CA PRO A 425 6.31 0.35 11.55
C PRO A 425 6.69 1.01 10.23
N ILE A 426 7.13 0.21 9.25
CA ILE A 426 7.33 0.64 7.87
C ILE A 426 6.06 0.27 7.09
N VAL A 427 5.45 1.26 6.45
CA VAL A 427 4.13 1.11 5.83
C VAL A 427 4.14 1.64 4.40
N THR A 428 3.44 0.95 3.49
CA THR A 428 3.28 1.38 2.10
C THR A 428 1.82 1.34 1.67
N GLU A 429 1.45 2.16 0.68
CA GLU A 429 0.10 2.17 0.12
C GLU A 429 -0.11 1.00 -0.84
N VAL A 430 -1.28 0.38 -0.77
CA VAL A 430 -1.74 -0.65 -1.71
C VAL A 430 -3.10 -0.27 -2.27
N GLY A 431 -3.39 -0.68 -3.49
CA GLY A 431 -4.64 -0.35 -4.17
C GLY A 431 -5.27 -1.53 -4.90
N GLY A 432 -6.45 -1.29 -5.43
CA GLY A 432 -7.13 -2.18 -6.37
C GLY A 432 -8.51 -1.66 -6.72
N ASP A 433 -9.05 -2.15 -7.82
CA ASP A 433 -10.37 -1.76 -8.32
C ASP A 433 -11.31 -2.96 -8.23
N LEU A 434 -12.47 -2.73 -7.63
CA LEU A 434 -13.60 -3.65 -7.69
C LEU A 434 -14.52 -3.24 -8.82
N SER A 435 -14.56 -4.06 -9.87
CA SER A 435 -15.51 -3.94 -10.96
C SER A 435 -16.75 -4.76 -10.66
N LEU A 436 -17.92 -4.14 -10.74
CA LEU A 436 -19.23 -4.76 -10.57
C LEU A 436 -20.01 -4.68 -11.87
N GLN A 437 -20.67 -5.78 -12.24
CA GLN A 437 -21.61 -5.84 -13.35
C GLN A 437 -22.91 -6.49 -12.88
N SER A 438 -24.00 -5.73 -12.90
CA SER A 438 -25.31 -6.18 -12.43
C SER A 438 -26.31 -6.21 -13.58
N VAL A 439 -27.13 -7.25 -13.64
CA VAL A 439 -28.23 -7.41 -14.59
C VAL A 439 -29.53 -7.56 -13.81
N TYR A 440 -30.49 -6.68 -14.08
CA TYR A 440 -31.77 -6.63 -13.38
C TYR A 440 -32.90 -6.12 -14.28
N GLY A 441 -34.14 -6.48 -13.94
CA GLY A 441 -35.35 -5.84 -14.45
C GLY A 441 -35.67 -4.61 -13.61
N ALA A 442 -36.09 -3.51 -14.24
CA ALA A 442 -36.35 -2.27 -13.49
C ALA A 442 -37.76 -1.73 -13.67
N GLU A 443 -38.35 -1.86 -14.87
CA GLU A 443 -39.60 -1.17 -15.20
C GLU A 443 -40.57 -2.08 -15.93
N VAL A 444 -41.78 -2.20 -15.39
CA VAL A 444 -42.94 -2.82 -16.03
C VAL A 444 -43.91 -1.72 -16.44
N TYR A 445 -44.20 -1.60 -17.73
CA TYR A 445 -45.06 -0.54 -18.27
C TYR A 445 -46.07 -1.09 -19.28
N PHE A 446 -47.16 -0.36 -19.43
CA PHE A 446 -48.23 -0.67 -20.37
C PHE A 446 -47.90 -0.08 -21.74
N GLY A 447 -47.91 -0.92 -22.77
CA GLY A 447 -47.87 -0.48 -24.16
C GLY A 447 -49.26 -0.03 -24.65
N GLU A 448 -49.44 0.05 -25.96
CA GLU A 448 -50.72 0.46 -26.54
C GLU A 448 -51.81 -0.61 -26.36
N THR A 449 -53.03 -0.16 -26.08
CA THR A 449 -54.21 -1.03 -26.14
C THR A 449 -54.68 -1.10 -27.59
N ILE A 450 -54.76 -2.30 -28.16
CA ILE A 450 -55.09 -2.53 -29.57
C ILE A 450 -56.43 -3.28 -29.65
N GLU A 451 -57.29 -2.93 -30.62
CA GLU A 451 -58.52 -3.67 -30.88
C GLU A 451 -58.21 -5.04 -31.50
N LEU A 452 -58.94 -6.06 -31.06
CA LEU A 452 -58.91 -7.38 -31.69
C LEU A 452 -59.74 -7.29 -32.97
N GLU A 453 -59.10 -7.32 -34.13
CA GLU A 453 -59.82 -7.36 -35.41
C GLU A 453 -60.79 -8.54 -35.43
N ASP A 454 -62.04 -8.29 -35.88
CA ASP A 454 -63.06 -9.29 -36.17
C ASP A 454 -62.62 -10.20 -37.34
N THR A 455 -61.66 -11.07 -37.08
CA THR A 455 -61.18 -12.05 -38.05
C THR A 455 -62.06 -13.28 -37.98
N ASN A 456 -63.19 -13.20 -38.69
CA ASN A 456 -63.84 -14.39 -39.21
C ASN A 456 -62.81 -15.20 -40.01
N ARG A 457 -62.41 -16.35 -39.45
CA ARG A 457 -61.46 -17.38 -39.94
C ARG A 457 -59.99 -17.11 -39.60
N PHE A 458 -59.47 -17.77 -38.57
CA PHE A 458 -58.66 -18.99 -38.68
C PHE A 458 -58.40 -19.56 -37.28
N ARG A 459 -58.70 -20.84 -37.07
CA ARG A 459 -58.14 -21.62 -35.95
C ARG A 459 -56.62 -21.61 -36.08
N ARG A 460 -55.91 -20.95 -35.16
CA ARG A 460 -54.52 -21.30 -34.83
C ARG A 460 -54.41 -21.50 -33.33
N SER A 461 -53.78 -22.62 -32.99
CA SER A 461 -53.51 -23.09 -31.64
C SER A 461 -52.72 -22.07 -30.82
N LEU A 462 -52.96 -22.07 -29.51
CA LEU A 462 -52.12 -21.52 -28.46
C LEU A 462 -50.69 -22.09 -28.56
N SER A 463 -49.85 -21.42 -29.34
CA SER A 463 -48.40 -21.60 -29.33
C SER A 463 -47.81 -20.42 -30.09
N ASP A 464 -46.82 -19.78 -29.50
CA ASP A 464 -46.10 -18.60 -30.01
C ASP A 464 -46.78 -17.26 -29.77
N LEU A 465 -46.23 -16.52 -28.80
CA LEU A 465 -45.95 -15.09 -28.92
C LEU A 465 -45.04 -14.69 -27.74
N SER A 466 -43.75 -14.88 -27.97
CA SER A 466 -42.66 -14.49 -27.08
C SER A 466 -41.57 -13.92 -27.99
N ASP A 467 -41.89 -12.86 -28.73
CA ASP A 467 -40.97 -12.29 -29.70
C ASP A 467 -39.97 -11.38 -29.00
N TRP A 468 -38.69 -11.75 -29.15
CA TRP A 468 -37.54 -11.00 -28.69
C TRP A 468 -37.24 -9.87 -29.67
N LYS A 469 -37.04 -8.65 -29.19
CA LYS A 469 -36.26 -7.64 -29.92
C LYS A 469 -34.91 -7.51 -29.24
N THR A 470 -33.98 -8.39 -29.61
CA THR A 470 -32.60 -8.43 -29.10
C THR A 470 -31.81 -7.22 -29.60
N ILE A 471 -31.22 -6.46 -28.68
CA ILE A 471 -30.11 -5.57 -28.97
C ILE A 471 -28.91 -6.13 -28.18
N ASN A 472 -28.12 -6.95 -28.88
CA ASN A 472 -26.81 -7.50 -28.50
C ASN A 472 -26.60 -8.38 -27.23
N THR A 473 -26.03 -9.55 -27.54
CA THR A 473 -25.22 -10.50 -26.74
C THR A 473 -25.88 -11.33 -25.63
N SER A 474 -25.42 -12.58 -25.62
CA SER A 474 -25.92 -13.77 -24.95
C SER A 474 -25.69 -13.78 -23.44
N ASP A 475 -26.62 -14.43 -22.75
CA ASP A 475 -26.47 -15.20 -21.49
C ASP A 475 -27.34 -14.75 -20.31
N ALA A 476 -27.59 -13.44 -20.10
CA ALA A 476 -28.45 -13.00 -18.98
C ALA A 476 -29.96 -13.06 -19.27
N LEU A 477 -30.36 -13.10 -20.55
CA LEU A 477 -31.77 -13.06 -20.98
C LEU A 477 -32.47 -14.42 -20.92
N SER A 478 -31.76 -15.51 -20.59
CA SER A 478 -32.27 -16.89 -20.74
C SER A 478 -33.35 -17.30 -19.73
N TYR A 479 -33.67 -16.47 -18.74
CA TYR A 479 -34.62 -16.83 -17.67
C TYR A 479 -35.62 -15.72 -17.34
N VAL A 480 -36.41 -15.26 -18.32
CA VAL A 480 -37.59 -14.41 -18.05
C VAL A 480 -38.88 -15.20 -18.34
N LYS A 481 -39.57 -15.61 -17.28
CA LYS A 481 -40.86 -16.32 -17.33
C LYS A 481 -41.99 -15.32 -17.15
N VAL A 482 -43.01 -15.41 -18.01
CA VAL A 482 -44.24 -14.61 -17.90
C VAL A 482 -45.41 -15.54 -17.66
N GLU A 483 -46.19 -15.29 -16.62
CA GLU A 483 -47.44 -15.98 -16.33
C GLU A 483 -48.59 -14.98 -16.36
N ILE A 484 -49.69 -15.34 -17.01
CA ILE A 484 -50.89 -14.50 -17.14
C ILE A 484 -52.06 -15.30 -16.57
N GLU A 485 -52.69 -14.76 -15.54
CA GLU A 485 -53.84 -15.35 -14.87
C GLU A 485 -55.03 -14.40 -14.97
N ARG A 486 -56.18 -14.91 -15.43
CA ARG A 486 -57.45 -14.18 -15.45
C ARG A 486 -58.03 -14.17 -14.03
N LEU A 487 -58.37 -12.98 -13.52
CA LEU A 487 -58.94 -12.80 -12.18
C LEU A 487 -60.47 -12.92 -12.15
#